data_AF-A0A847VIW2-F1
#
_entry.id   AF-A0A847VIW2-F1
#
_cell.length_a   1.000
_cell.length_b   1.000
_cell.length_c   1.000
_cell.angle_alpha   90.00
_cell.angle_beta   90.00
_cell.angle_gamma   90.00
#
_symmetry.space_group_name_H-M   'P 1'
#
loop_
_entity.id
_entity.type
_entity.pdbx_description
1 polymer ?
#
loop_
_entity_poly.entity_id
_entity_poly.type
_entity_poly.pdbx_seq_one_letter_code
_entity_poly.pdbx_strand_id
1 'polypeptide(L)'
;SVYGVPAYSTLGKFDWLGGDPLLDTFIDWPDGDLARLVFHELAHQVVYVDDDTTFNESFADAVGRLGAARWLARHGSAQARAADAEREARRRDFRALTLRWREALGALYASALADDDKRLRKAALYASMRAEYARLKAERWGGFAGYDGWFARADNAALGVQAAYDELVPPFERLFEREGRDFAHWYAAVRVLAALPRAERRAKLAAIE
;
A
#
# COMPACT_ATOMS: atom_id res chain seq x y z
N SER A 1 -26.85 18.25 -17.98
CA SER A 1 -26.76 16.84 -18.36
C SER A 1 -25.70 16.21 -17.48
N VAL A 2 -26.11 15.38 -16.52
CA VAL A 2 -25.17 14.69 -15.62
C VAL A 2 -24.68 13.46 -16.38
N TYR A 3 -23.41 13.49 -16.74
CA TYR A 3 -22.75 12.36 -17.37
C TYR A 3 -22.55 11.29 -16.29
N GLY A 4 -23.15 10.11 -16.49
CA GLY A 4 -22.87 8.94 -15.67
C GLY A 4 -21.41 8.55 -15.87
N VAL A 5 -20.60 8.73 -14.82
CA VAL A 5 -19.20 8.32 -14.81
C VAL A 5 -19.17 6.85 -14.38
N PRO A 6 -18.77 5.91 -15.25
CA PRO A 6 -18.62 4.52 -14.85
C PRO A 6 -17.28 4.37 -14.10
N ALA A 7 -17.37 3.88 -12.87
CA ALA A 7 -16.27 3.46 -12.00
C ALA A 7 -15.27 4.57 -11.58
N TYR A 8 -15.41 5.06 -10.35
CA TYR A 8 -14.25 5.52 -9.60
C TYR A 8 -13.33 4.32 -9.35
N SER A 9 -12.37 4.12 -10.26
CA SER A 9 -11.11 3.47 -9.93
C SER A 9 -10.36 4.44 -9.03
N THR A 10 -10.45 4.27 -7.72
CA THR A 10 -9.84 5.18 -6.74
C THR A 10 -8.34 4.91 -6.65
N LEU A 11 -7.64 5.32 -7.71
CA LEU A 11 -6.18 5.37 -7.78
C LEU A 11 -5.59 6.47 -6.89
N GLY A 12 -5.86 6.35 -5.60
CA GLY A 12 -5.33 7.15 -4.51
C GLY A 12 -6.39 7.99 -3.78
N LYS A 13 -6.25 8.01 -2.45
CA LYS A 13 -6.38 9.21 -1.60
C LYS A 13 -7.68 9.51 -0.82
N PHE A 14 -8.66 8.62 -0.65
CA PHE A 14 -9.88 9.05 0.09
C PHE A 14 -9.75 9.12 1.64
N ASP A 15 -8.71 8.59 2.28
CA ASP A 15 -8.59 8.62 3.77
C ASP A 15 -7.75 9.76 4.37
N TRP A 16 -7.45 10.85 3.65
CA TRP A 16 -6.64 11.95 4.25
C TRP A 16 -7.28 12.59 5.50
N LEU A 17 -8.51 12.23 5.88
CA LEU A 17 -9.17 12.71 7.10
C LEU A 17 -10.06 11.66 7.82
N GLY A 18 -9.64 10.40 7.82
CA GLY A 18 -10.25 9.35 8.65
C GLY A 18 -11.41 8.65 7.97
N GLY A 19 -11.20 7.35 7.72
CA GLY A 19 -12.17 6.33 7.32
C GLY A 19 -13.38 6.83 6.53
N ASP A 20 -13.37 6.62 5.22
CA ASP A 20 -14.61 6.76 4.45
C ASP A 20 -15.71 5.90 5.13
N PRO A 21 -16.88 6.45 5.49
CA PRO A 21 -17.98 5.63 5.99
C PRO A 21 -18.22 4.49 5.00
N LEU A 22 -18.63 3.31 5.46
CA LEU A 22 -19.06 2.23 4.57
C LEU A 22 -20.19 2.75 3.69
N LEU A 23 -19.84 3.27 2.50
CA LEU A 23 -20.80 3.81 1.56
C LEU A 23 -21.59 2.63 1.00
N ASP A 24 -22.87 2.87 0.72
CA ASP A 24 -23.75 1.88 0.10
C ASP A 24 -23.14 1.32 -1.20
N THR A 25 -22.42 2.14 -1.96
CA THR A 25 -21.72 1.73 -3.19
C THR A 25 -20.59 0.71 -3.01
N PHE A 26 -20.10 0.47 -1.78
CA PHE A 26 -19.07 -0.54 -1.52
C PHE A 26 -19.63 -1.96 -1.55
N ILE A 27 -20.94 -2.15 -1.49
CA ILE A 27 -21.56 -3.48 -1.60
C ILE A 27 -21.34 -4.11 -2.98
N ASP A 28 -21.10 -3.29 -4.00
CA ASP A 28 -20.84 -3.75 -5.37
C ASP A 28 -19.35 -4.05 -5.61
N TRP A 29 -18.50 -3.90 -4.58
CA TRP A 29 -17.09 -4.20 -4.69
C TRP A 29 -16.84 -5.72 -4.69
N PRO A 30 -15.75 -6.18 -5.32
CA PRO A 30 -15.33 -7.57 -5.19
C PRO A 30 -15.15 -7.94 -3.71
N ASP A 31 -15.67 -9.10 -3.29
CA ASP A 31 -15.70 -9.52 -1.87
C ASP A 31 -14.35 -9.36 -1.14
N GLY A 32 -13.24 -9.63 -1.84
CA GLY A 32 -11.89 -9.47 -1.29
C GLY A 32 -11.52 -8.03 -0.96
N ASP A 33 -11.91 -7.08 -1.80
CA ASP A 33 -11.62 -5.66 -1.59
C ASP A 33 -12.52 -5.08 -0.49
N LEU A 34 -13.79 -5.51 -0.42
CA LEU A 34 -14.69 -5.15 0.69
C LEU A 34 -14.20 -5.71 2.03
N ALA A 35 -13.85 -7.00 2.07
CA ALA A 35 -13.32 -7.63 3.28
C ALA A 35 -12.03 -6.93 3.75
N ARG A 36 -11.14 -6.60 2.81
CA ARG A 36 -9.90 -5.86 3.11
C ARG A 36 -10.20 -4.51 3.75
N LEU A 37 -11.13 -3.73 3.19
CA LEU A 37 -11.52 -2.43 3.72
C LEU A 37 -12.05 -2.56 5.16
N VAL A 38 -12.99 -3.48 5.39
CA VAL A 38 -13.56 -3.71 6.73
C VAL A 38 -12.46 -4.07 7.74
N PHE A 39 -11.53 -4.94 7.38
CA PHE A 39 -10.43 -5.32 8.26
C PHE A 39 -9.42 -4.19 8.49
N HIS A 40 -9.17 -3.32 7.48
CA HIS A 40 -8.33 -2.13 7.61
C HIS A 40 -8.89 -1.17 8.67
N GLU A 41 -10.17 -0.82 8.55
CA GLU A 41 -10.80 0.11 9.52
C GLU A 41 -10.85 -0.47 10.93
N LEU A 42 -11.12 -1.77 11.06
CA LEU A 42 -11.08 -2.45 12.36
C LEU A 42 -9.67 -2.50 12.96
N ALA A 43 -8.62 -2.54 12.14
CA ALA A 43 -7.24 -2.58 12.62
C ALA A 43 -6.89 -1.35 13.45
N HIS A 44 -7.35 -0.17 13.03
CA HIS A 44 -7.15 1.08 13.76
C HIS A 44 -7.74 1.05 15.18
N GLN A 45 -8.75 0.21 15.43
CA GLN A 45 -9.31 -0.01 16.77
C GLN A 45 -8.49 -0.99 17.61
N VAL A 46 -7.63 -1.81 16.99
CA VAL A 46 -6.84 -2.85 17.66
C VAL A 46 -5.51 -2.30 18.15
N VAL A 47 -4.82 -1.54 17.30
CA VAL A 47 -3.57 -0.84 17.60
C VAL A 47 -3.57 0.50 16.88
N TYR A 48 -3.29 1.55 17.64
CA TYR A 48 -3.06 2.90 17.14
C TYR A 48 -1.91 3.52 17.92
N VAL A 49 -1.05 4.27 17.24
CA VAL A 49 0.03 5.03 17.86
C VAL A 49 -0.05 6.49 17.45
N ASP A 50 -0.07 7.36 18.45
CA ASP A 50 -0.07 8.81 18.26
C ASP A 50 1.14 9.26 17.43
N ASP A 51 0.89 10.21 16.52
CA ASP A 51 1.89 10.85 15.66
C ASP A 51 2.77 9.91 14.79
N ASP A 52 2.30 8.69 14.50
CA ASP A 52 2.97 7.74 13.59
C ASP A 52 2.03 7.18 12.52
N THR A 53 1.51 8.07 11.66
CA THR A 53 0.63 7.72 10.52
C THR A 53 1.15 6.53 9.73
N THR A 54 2.44 6.51 9.40
CA THR A 54 3.00 5.41 8.59
C THR A 54 3.00 4.07 9.31
N PHE A 55 3.16 4.04 10.63
CA PHE A 55 2.98 2.79 11.38
C PHE A 55 1.51 2.35 11.35
N ASN A 56 0.58 3.26 11.64
CA ASN A 56 -0.86 2.94 11.73
C ASN A 56 -1.40 2.46 10.38
N GLU A 57 -1.11 3.19 9.30
CA GLU A 57 -1.62 2.84 7.96
C GLU A 57 -1.00 1.58 7.40
N SER A 58 0.32 1.39 7.56
CA SER A 58 0.95 0.13 7.11
C SER A 58 0.50 -1.08 7.94
N PHE A 59 0.22 -0.89 9.23
CA PHE A 59 -0.36 -1.95 10.06
C PHE A 59 -1.77 -2.29 9.58
N ALA A 60 -2.63 -1.28 9.41
CA ALA A 60 -3.99 -1.47 8.94
C ALA A 60 -4.03 -2.12 7.55
N ASP A 61 -3.15 -1.73 6.63
CA ASP A 61 -3.05 -2.36 5.31
C ASP A 61 -2.62 -3.83 5.40
N ALA A 62 -1.67 -4.15 6.28
CA ALA A 62 -1.26 -5.53 6.53
C ALA A 62 -2.42 -6.37 7.11
N VAL A 63 -3.17 -5.83 8.08
CA VAL A 63 -4.37 -6.49 8.64
C VAL A 63 -5.41 -6.71 7.54
N GLY A 64 -5.70 -5.68 6.75
CA GLY A 64 -6.65 -5.74 5.65
C GLY A 64 -6.32 -6.86 4.67
N ARG A 65 -5.06 -6.95 4.25
CA ARG A 65 -4.58 -7.95 3.29
C ARG A 65 -4.62 -9.37 3.87
N LEU A 66 -4.06 -9.58 5.05
CA LEU A 66 -4.03 -10.89 5.71
C LEU A 66 -5.44 -11.36 6.07
N GLY A 67 -6.28 -10.44 6.55
CA GLY A 67 -7.68 -10.69 6.90
C GLY A 67 -8.52 -11.06 5.69
N ALA A 68 -8.43 -10.29 4.59
CA ALA A 68 -9.14 -10.58 3.36
C ALA A 68 -8.73 -11.94 2.76
N ALA A 69 -7.43 -12.24 2.74
CA ALA A 69 -6.93 -13.53 2.26
C ALA A 69 -7.50 -14.70 3.11
N ARG A 70 -7.50 -14.56 4.44
CA ARG A 70 -8.07 -15.56 5.35
C ARG A 70 -9.58 -15.71 5.19
N TRP A 71 -10.30 -14.61 5.00
CA TRP A 71 -11.74 -14.60 4.79
C TRP A 71 -12.10 -15.27 3.46
N LEU A 72 -11.43 -14.90 2.36
CA LEU A 72 -11.63 -15.50 1.05
C LEU A 72 -11.28 -16.99 1.03
N ALA A 73 -10.26 -17.42 1.79
CA ALA A 73 -9.94 -18.84 1.93
C ALA A 73 -11.08 -19.67 2.55
N ARG A 74 -11.92 -19.05 3.39
CA ARG A 74 -13.02 -19.71 4.11
C ARG A 74 -14.36 -19.54 3.42
N HIS A 75 -14.60 -18.38 2.82
CA HIS A 75 -15.92 -17.95 2.34
C HIS A 75 -15.95 -17.67 0.84
N GLY A 76 -14.80 -17.39 0.23
CA GLY A 76 -14.70 -17.01 -1.18
C GLY A 76 -14.79 -18.19 -2.13
N SER A 77 -15.47 -17.97 -3.26
CA SER A 77 -15.43 -18.92 -4.38
C SER A 77 -14.00 -19.08 -4.93
N ALA A 78 -13.74 -20.16 -5.66
CA ALA A 78 -12.45 -20.34 -6.33
C ALA A 78 -12.13 -19.19 -7.30
N GLN A 79 -13.16 -18.68 -7.99
CA GLN A 79 -13.04 -17.53 -8.88
C GLN A 79 -12.70 -16.25 -8.11
N ALA A 80 -13.38 -15.98 -6.98
CA ALA A 80 -13.10 -14.81 -6.16
C ALA A 80 -11.66 -14.82 -5.62
N ARG A 81 -11.17 -15.99 -5.17
CA ARG A 81 -9.79 -16.18 -4.72
C ARG A 81 -8.77 -15.95 -5.84
N ALA A 82 -9.02 -16.47 -7.04
CA ALA A 82 -8.13 -16.26 -8.18
C ALA A 82 -8.07 -14.77 -8.59
N ALA A 83 -9.22 -14.12 -8.69
CA ALA A 83 -9.31 -12.71 -9.04
C ALA A 83 -8.64 -11.80 -7.99
N ASP A 84 -8.77 -12.13 -6.70
CA ASP A 84 -8.08 -11.40 -5.63
C ASP A 84 -6.57 -11.61 -5.68
N ALA A 85 -6.10 -12.84 -5.91
CA ALA A 85 -4.68 -13.14 -6.05
C ALA A 85 -4.03 -12.33 -7.19
N GLU A 86 -4.73 -12.17 -8.32
CA GLU A 86 -4.28 -11.32 -9.42
C GLU A 86 -4.25 -9.83 -9.05
N ARG A 87 -5.30 -9.32 -8.38
CA ARG A 87 -5.34 -7.93 -7.89
C ARG A 87 -4.19 -7.67 -6.91
N GLU A 88 -3.96 -8.60 -5.98
CA GLU A 88 -2.90 -8.47 -4.99
C GLU A 88 -1.50 -8.57 -5.61
N ALA A 89 -1.31 -9.38 -6.66
CA ALA A 89 -0.07 -9.39 -7.42
C ALA A 89 0.23 -8.01 -8.03
N ARG A 90 -0.77 -7.37 -8.65
CA ARG A 90 -0.63 -6.01 -9.20
C ARG A 90 -0.33 -4.98 -8.11
N ARG A 91 -1.02 -5.05 -6.97
CA ARG A 91 -0.76 -4.18 -5.81
C ARG A 91 0.66 -4.34 -5.29
N ARG A 92 1.15 -5.57 -5.10
CA ARG A 92 2.54 -5.84 -4.69
C ARG A 92 3.55 -5.23 -5.66
N ASP A 93 3.36 -5.45 -6.95
CA ASP A 93 4.26 -4.91 -7.98
C ASP A 93 4.26 -3.38 -7.99
N PHE A 94 3.08 -2.76 -7.87
CA PHE A 94 2.91 -1.30 -7.76
C PHE A 94 3.66 -0.74 -6.55
N ARG A 95 3.44 -1.30 -5.34
CA ARG A 95 4.14 -0.88 -4.11
C ARG A 95 5.64 -0.99 -4.24
N ALA A 96 6.12 -2.12 -4.76
CA ALA A 96 7.55 -2.34 -4.95
C ALA A 96 8.15 -1.32 -5.92
N LEU A 97 7.44 -1.00 -7.01
CA LEU A 97 7.87 0.01 -7.97
C LEU A 97 7.94 1.40 -7.32
N THR A 98 6.87 1.86 -6.68
CA THR A 98 6.81 3.22 -6.10
C THR A 98 7.79 3.40 -4.95
N LEU A 99 8.01 2.38 -4.11
CA LEU A 99 8.99 2.42 -3.03
C LEU A 99 10.42 2.58 -3.58
N ARG A 100 10.83 1.77 -4.56
CA ARG A 100 12.15 1.88 -5.20
C ARG A 100 12.40 3.27 -5.79
N TRP A 101 11.40 3.83 -6.47
CA TRP A 101 11.52 5.16 -7.08
C TRP A 101 11.57 6.29 -6.05
N ARG A 102 10.86 6.16 -4.92
CA ARG A 102 11.01 7.07 -3.77
C ARG A 102 12.43 7.03 -3.22
N GLU A 103 13.00 5.85 -3.02
CA GLU A 103 14.37 5.68 -2.53
C GLU A 103 15.39 6.32 -3.49
N ALA A 104 15.23 6.10 -4.80
CA ALA A 104 16.08 6.72 -5.81
C ALA A 104 16.00 8.26 -5.79
N LEU A 105 14.80 8.82 -5.64
CA LEU A 105 14.61 10.27 -5.48
C LEU A 105 15.22 10.78 -4.16
N GLY A 106 15.06 10.04 -3.07
CA GLY A 106 15.66 10.37 -1.78
C GLY A 106 17.18 10.45 -1.86
N ALA A 107 17.81 9.46 -2.49
CA ALA A 107 19.25 9.46 -2.75
C ALA A 107 19.70 10.63 -3.64
N LEU A 108 18.92 10.97 -4.68
CA LEU A 108 19.19 12.14 -5.51
C LEU A 108 19.15 13.43 -4.70
N TYR A 109 18.17 13.60 -3.82
CA TYR A 109 18.04 14.81 -3.01
C TYR A 109 19.15 14.94 -1.96
N ALA A 110 19.58 13.82 -1.37
CA ALA A 110 20.70 13.77 -0.43
C ALA A 110 22.09 13.96 -1.09
N SER A 111 22.18 13.89 -2.42
CA SER A 111 23.45 14.03 -3.13
C SER A 111 24.02 15.46 -3.07
N ALA A 112 25.34 15.57 -3.31
CA ALA A 112 26.06 16.85 -3.38
C ALA A 112 25.94 17.58 -4.74
N LEU A 113 25.07 17.11 -5.64
CA LEU A 113 24.85 17.74 -6.94
C LEU A 113 24.26 19.15 -6.80
N ALA A 114 24.55 20.01 -7.78
CA ALA A 114 23.90 21.31 -7.89
C ALA A 114 22.38 21.14 -8.14
N ASP A 115 21.59 22.13 -7.73
CA ASP A 115 20.13 22.06 -7.83
C ASP A 115 19.63 21.88 -9.26
N ASP A 116 20.30 22.49 -10.24
CA ASP A 116 19.94 22.32 -11.66
C ASP A 116 20.19 20.89 -12.16
N ASP A 117 21.29 20.28 -11.74
CA ASP A 117 21.57 18.87 -12.03
C ASP A 117 20.57 17.93 -11.35
N LYS A 118 20.17 18.25 -10.10
CA LYS A 118 19.12 17.50 -9.39
C LYS A 118 17.78 17.59 -10.13
N ARG A 119 17.42 18.75 -10.67
CA ARG A 119 16.16 18.93 -11.45
C ARG A 119 16.19 18.10 -12.73
N LEU A 120 17.30 18.14 -13.48
CA LEU A 120 17.47 17.35 -14.71
C LEU A 120 17.38 15.84 -14.41
N ARG A 121 18.12 15.36 -13.40
CA ARG A 121 18.08 13.95 -13.00
C ARG A 121 16.71 13.53 -12.47
N LYS A 122 16.03 14.39 -11.72
CA LYS A 122 14.66 14.13 -11.25
C LYS A 122 13.73 13.87 -12.43
N ALA A 123 13.75 14.70 -13.46
CA ALA A 123 12.93 14.51 -14.66
C ALA A 123 13.24 13.17 -15.35
N ALA A 124 14.52 12.81 -15.47
CA ALA A 124 14.94 11.51 -16.00
C ALA A 124 14.41 10.33 -15.16
N LEU A 125 14.50 10.40 -13.83
CA LEU A 125 13.97 9.36 -12.94
C LEU A 125 12.46 9.17 -13.12
N TYR A 126 11.68 10.26 -13.22
CA TYR A 126 10.23 10.16 -13.49
C TYR A 126 9.93 9.54 -14.87
N ALA A 127 10.70 9.86 -15.90
CA ALA A 127 10.55 9.27 -17.21
C ALA A 127 10.84 7.75 -17.16
N SER A 128 11.91 7.35 -16.47
CA SER A 128 12.26 5.94 -16.27
C SER A 128 11.21 5.17 -15.46
N MET A 129 10.66 5.77 -14.40
CA MET A 129 9.55 5.17 -13.63
C MET A 129 8.34 4.88 -14.51
N ARG A 130 7.95 5.83 -15.37
CA ARG A 130 6.81 5.68 -16.28
C ARG A 130 7.08 4.61 -17.35
N ALA A 131 8.32 4.51 -17.84
CA ALA A 131 8.71 3.46 -18.78
C ALA A 131 8.69 2.06 -18.12
N GLU A 132 9.20 1.93 -16.89
CA GLU A 132 9.15 0.68 -16.14
C GLU A 132 7.72 0.25 -15.82
N TYR A 133 6.86 1.20 -15.45
CA TYR A 133 5.42 0.98 -15.31
C TYR A 133 4.78 0.46 -16.60
N ALA A 134 5.05 1.10 -17.75
CA ALA A 134 4.49 0.68 -19.03
C ALA A 134 4.91 -0.76 -19.39
N ARG A 135 6.18 -1.11 -19.12
CA ARG A 135 6.69 -2.47 -19.31
C ARG A 135 5.98 -3.46 -18.40
N LEU A 136 5.86 -3.15 -17.11
CA LEU A 136 5.19 -3.99 -16.12
C LEU A 136 3.71 -4.26 -16.51
N LYS A 137 3.01 -3.22 -16.97
CA LYS A 137 1.65 -3.32 -17.49
C LYS A 137 1.56 -4.30 -18.69
N ALA A 138 2.47 -4.17 -19.65
CA ALA A 138 2.47 -4.97 -20.87
C ALA A 138 2.84 -6.44 -20.60
N GLU A 139 3.86 -6.68 -19.77
CA GLU A 139 4.45 -8.01 -19.60
C GLU A 139 3.75 -8.86 -18.53
N ARG A 140 3.33 -8.25 -17.42
CA ARG A 140 2.87 -8.99 -16.22
C ARG A 140 1.41 -8.78 -15.89
N TRP A 141 0.81 -7.66 -16.30
CA TRP A 141 -0.55 -7.30 -15.90
C TRP A 141 -1.59 -7.45 -17.02
N GLY A 142 -1.20 -8.02 -18.17
CA GLY A 142 -2.12 -8.25 -19.29
C GLY A 142 -2.75 -6.97 -19.82
N GLY A 143 -2.04 -5.84 -19.76
CA GLY A 143 -2.56 -4.55 -20.21
C GLY A 143 -3.44 -3.80 -19.20
N PHE A 144 -3.55 -4.27 -17.95
CA PHE A 144 -4.34 -3.58 -16.91
C PHE A 144 -3.91 -2.12 -16.74
N ALA A 145 -4.78 -1.19 -17.17
CA ALA A 145 -4.53 0.26 -17.20
C ALA A 145 -4.96 0.97 -15.91
N GLY A 146 -5.37 0.20 -14.90
CA GLY A 146 -5.95 0.74 -13.67
C GLY A 146 -4.96 1.45 -12.76
N TYR A 147 -3.72 1.78 -13.19
CA TYR A 147 -2.80 2.73 -12.54
C TYR A 147 -2.34 3.88 -13.45
N ASP A 148 -2.83 3.94 -14.71
CA ASP A 148 -2.34 4.88 -15.73
C ASP A 148 -2.50 6.34 -15.28
N GLY A 149 -3.65 6.69 -14.72
CA GLY A 149 -3.92 8.03 -14.23
C GLY A 149 -3.02 8.46 -13.07
N TRP A 150 -2.63 7.53 -12.20
CA TRP A 150 -1.71 7.80 -11.10
C TRP A 150 -0.30 8.08 -11.64
N PHE A 151 0.24 7.19 -12.48
CA PHE A 151 1.57 7.38 -13.08
C PHE A 151 1.63 8.61 -13.98
N ALA A 152 0.53 8.96 -14.65
CA ALA A 152 0.44 10.18 -15.45
C ALA A 152 0.65 11.45 -14.60
N ARG A 153 0.14 11.48 -13.37
CA ARG A 153 0.17 12.65 -12.48
C ARG A 153 1.20 12.55 -11.35
N ALA A 154 1.90 11.42 -11.21
CA ALA A 154 2.79 11.17 -10.10
C ALA A 154 3.90 12.24 -10.01
N ASP A 155 4.01 12.81 -8.82
CA ASP A 155 5.01 13.79 -8.39
C ASP A 155 5.58 13.40 -7.01
N ASN A 156 6.33 14.31 -6.38
CA ASN A 156 6.94 14.03 -5.07
C ASN A 156 5.87 13.81 -4.00
N ALA A 157 4.76 14.55 -4.07
CA ALA A 157 3.68 14.45 -3.10
C ALA A 157 2.95 13.12 -3.25
N ALA A 158 2.67 12.69 -4.47
CA ALA A 158 2.06 11.39 -4.75
C ALA A 158 2.90 10.22 -4.21
N LEU A 159 4.22 10.27 -4.42
CA LEU A 159 5.15 9.25 -3.88
C LEU A 159 5.30 9.33 -2.36
N GLY A 160 5.31 10.53 -1.80
CA GLY A 160 5.39 10.75 -0.35
C GLY A 160 4.16 10.18 0.37
N VAL A 161 2.96 10.45 -0.17
CA VAL A 161 1.71 9.86 0.31
C VAL A 161 1.78 8.35 0.16
N GLN A 162 2.07 7.82 -1.02
CA GLN A 162 2.06 6.37 -1.26
C GLN A 162 2.94 5.62 -0.25
N ALA A 163 4.14 6.12 -0.01
CA ALA A 163 5.06 5.42 0.86
C ALA A 163 4.72 5.56 2.34
N ALA A 164 3.94 6.57 2.74
CA ALA A 164 3.39 6.60 4.09
C ALA A 164 2.48 5.39 4.37
N TYR A 165 1.83 4.81 3.36
CA TYR A 165 0.95 3.64 3.52
C TYR A 165 1.70 2.31 3.37
N ASP A 166 2.67 2.24 2.46
CA ASP A 166 3.23 0.94 2.06
C ASP A 166 4.57 0.57 2.72
N GLU A 167 5.30 1.55 3.26
CA GLU A 167 6.71 1.36 3.66
C GLU A 167 6.89 0.23 4.69
N LEU A 168 5.97 0.11 5.65
CA LEU A 168 6.08 -0.89 6.72
C LEU A 168 5.20 -2.12 6.49
N VAL A 169 4.47 -2.21 5.38
CA VAL A 169 3.62 -3.39 5.12
C VAL A 169 4.45 -4.67 5.01
N PRO A 170 5.57 -4.72 4.23
CA PRO A 170 6.40 -5.91 4.16
C PRO A 170 6.92 -6.40 5.53
N PRO A 171 7.51 -5.56 6.42
CA PRO A 171 7.94 -6.05 7.74
C PRO A 171 6.78 -6.52 8.63
N PHE A 172 5.58 -5.94 8.53
CA PHE A 172 4.40 -6.48 9.23
C PHE A 172 3.98 -7.86 8.73
N GLU A 173 4.02 -8.10 7.42
CA GLU A 173 3.74 -9.42 6.84
C GLU A 173 4.80 -10.45 7.26
N ARG A 174 6.08 -10.07 7.28
CA ARG A 174 7.16 -10.94 7.78
C ARG A 174 7.03 -11.23 9.27
N LEU A 175 6.61 -10.24 10.05
CA LEU A 175 6.27 -10.46 11.46
C LEU A 175 5.16 -11.50 11.60
N PHE A 176 4.13 -11.45 10.76
CA PHE A 176 3.04 -12.44 10.78
C PHE A 176 3.53 -13.85 10.48
N GLU A 177 4.43 -14.00 9.51
CA GLU A 177 5.08 -15.29 9.22
C GLU A 177 5.92 -15.77 10.42
N ARG A 178 6.71 -14.89 11.03
CA ARG A 178 7.56 -15.20 12.20
C ARG A 178 6.74 -15.64 13.42
N GLU A 179 5.60 -15.02 13.65
CA GLU A 179 4.67 -15.38 14.74
C GLU A 179 3.79 -16.60 14.38
N GLY A 180 4.16 -17.37 13.34
CA GLY A 180 3.53 -18.64 13.00
C GLY A 180 2.20 -18.53 12.26
N ARG A 181 1.94 -17.38 11.61
CA ARG A 181 0.66 -17.04 10.97
C ARG A 181 -0.52 -17.06 11.96
N ASP A 182 -0.25 -16.81 13.23
CA ASP A 182 -1.25 -16.69 14.28
C ASP A 182 -1.55 -15.20 14.54
N PHE A 183 -2.81 -14.80 14.30
CA PHE A 183 -3.22 -13.41 14.48
C PHE A 183 -3.13 -12.95 15.94
N ALA A 184 -3.37 -13.83 16.92
CA ALA A 184 -3.31 -13.44 18.32
C ALA A 184 -1.86 -13.15 18.75
N HIS A 185 -0.92 -14.02 18.40
CA HIS A 185 0.50 -13.79 18.64
C HIS A 185 1.01 -12.56 17.86
N TRP A 186 0.63 -12.44 16.59
CA TRP A 186 1.01 -11.29 15.77
C TRP A 186 0.50 -9.96 16.34
N TYR A 187 -0.77 -9.86 16.74
CA TYR A 187 -1.29 -8.65 17.39
C TYR A 187 -0.60 -8.36 18.71
N ALA A 188 -0.25 -9.39 19.50
CA ALA A 188 0.54 -9.18 20.72
C ALA A 188 1.92 -8.60 20.42
N ALA A 189 2.62 -9.13 19.41
CA ALA A 189 3.91 -8.61 18.97
C ALA A 189 3.81 -7.16 18.43
N VAL A 190 2.77 -6.85 17.66
CA VAL A 190 2.52 -5.48 17.17
C VAL A 190 2.25 -4.51 18.31
N ARG A 191 1.50 -4.92 19.36
CA ARG A 191 1.29 -4.09 20.55
C ARG A 191 2.58 -3.79 21.30
N VAL A 192 3.49 -4.75 21.38
CA VAL A 192 4.82 -4.52 21.95
C VAL A 192 5.58 -3.48 21.12
N LEU A 193 5.56 -3.57 19.80
CA LEU A 193 6.19 -2.58 18.91
C LEU A 193 5.55 -1.19 19.06
N ALA A 194 4.22 -1.11 19.16
CA ALA A 194 3.47 0.12 19.31
C ALA A 194 3.85 0.91 20.58
N ALA A 195 4.20 0.20 21.66
CA ALA A 195 4.62 0.80 22.92
C ALA A 195 6.05 1.39 22.89
N LEU A 196 6.84 1.12 21.84
CA LEU A 196 8.22 1.59 21.75
C LEU A 196 8.30 3.02 21.20
N PRO A 197 9.35 3.78 21.61
CA PRO A 197 9.69 5.03 20.94
C PRO A 197 9.84 4.85 19.44
N ARG A 198 9.42 5.84 18.66
CA ARG A 198 9.34 5.76 17.19
C ARG A 198 10.62 5.23 16.54
N ALA A 199 11.78 5.73 16.95
CA ALA A 199 13.07 5.30 16.38
C ALA A 199 13.35 3.80 16.64
N GLU A 200 13.11 3.33 17.87
CA GLU A 200 13.33 1.93 18.23
C GLU A 200 12.33 1.01 17.52
N ARG A 201 11.06 1.41 17.46
CA ARG A 201 10.01 0.71 16.71
C ARG A 201 10.39 0.49 15.25
N ARG A 202 10.87 1.56 14.59
CA ARG A 202 11.30 1.51 13.20
C ARG A 202 12.50 0.59 13.01
N ALA A 203 13.50 0.68 13.88
CA ALA A 203 14.66 -0.20 13.83
C ALA A 203 14.26 -1.68 14.00
N LYS A 204 13.38 -1.99 14.97
CA LYS A 204 12.91 -3.36 15.19
C LYS A 204 12.10 -3.89 14.02
N LEU A 205 11.20 -3.10 13.44
CA LEU A 205 10.43 -3.50 12.24
C LEU A 205 11.36 -3.74 11.04
N ALA A 206 12.33 -2.86 10.81
CA ALA A 206 13.28 -3.01 9.71
C ALA A 206 14.15 -4.28 9.84
N ALA A 207 14.44 -4.72 11.07
CA ALA A 207 15.23 -5.91 11.37
C ALA A 207 14.44 -7.23 11.29
N ILE A 208 13.14 -7.20 10.97
CA ILE A 208 12.35 -8.41 10.76
C ILE A 208 12.70 -8.96 9.38
N GLU A 209 13.35 -10.12 9.35
CA GLU A 209 13.74 -10.85 8.12
C GLU A 209 12.62 -11.69 7.52
#